data_AF-A0A378AEA1-F1
#
_entry.id   AF-A0A378AEA1-F1
#
_cell.length_a   1.000
_cell.length_b   1.000
_cell.length_c   1.000
_cell.angle_alpha   90.00
_cell.angle_beta   90.00
_cell.angle_gamma   90.00
#
_symmetry.space_group_name_H-M   'P 1'
#
loop_
_entity.id
_entity.type
_entity.pdbx_description
1 polymer ?
#
loop_
_entity_poly.entity_id
_entity_poly.type
_entity_poly.pdbx_seq_one_letter_code
_entity_poly.pdbx_strand_id
1 'polypeptide(L)'
;MHDLRRTASTLLHEAGFPSDWIEKALAHEQKGVRAVYNKASIPAAAYMLQQWANMVDAWINGEHYDLVPFSPSAFEKWMNEQ
;
A
#
# COMPACT_ATOMS: atom_id res chain seq x y z
N MET A 1 -0.93 -18.97 -1.56
CA MET A 1 -0.94 -18.10 -2.75
C MET A 1 0.19 -17.08 -2.63
N HIS A 2 1.31 -17.30 -3.31
CA HIS A 2 2.49 -16.43 -3.27
C HIS A 2 2.44 -15.37 -4.39
N ASP A 3 1.82 -15.70 -5.52
CA ASP A 3 1.83 -14.84 -6.69
C ASP A 3 1.00 -13.58 -6.51
N LEU A 4 -0.12 -13.64 -5.78
CA LEU A 4 -0.91 -12.44 -5.44
C LEU A 4 -0.09 -11.39 -4.67
N ARG A 5 0.76 -11.84 -3.74
CA ARG A 5 1.62 -10.92 -2.96
C ARG A 5 2.72 -10.31 -3.83
N ARG A 6 3.27 -11.08 -4.78
CA ARG A 6 4.25 -10.57 -5.74
C ARG A 6 3.62 -9.53 -6.66
N THR A 7 2.44 -9.82 -7.22
CA THR A 7 1.70 -8.88 -8.06
C THR A 7 1.32 -7.61 -7.31
N ALA A 8 0.79 -7.72 -6.08
CA ALA A 8 0.47 -6.57 -5.25
C ALA A 8 1.71 -5.70 -4.96
N SER A 9 2.85 -6.32 -4.63
CA SER A 9 4.10 -5.59 -4.40
C SER A 9 4.55 -4.82 -5.64
N THR A 10 4.53 -5.45 -6.82
CA THR A 10 4.89 -4.78 -8.08
C THR A 10 3.99 -3.58 -8.35
N LEU A 11 2.66 -3.77 -8.29
CA LEU A 11 1.71 -2.70 -8.58
C LEU A 11 1.79 -1.55 -7.58
N LEU A 12 1.99 -1.84 -6.29
CA LEU A 12 2.15 -0.79 -5.26
C LEU A 12 3.45 -0.01 -5.42
N HIS A 13 4.53 -0.67 -5.86
CA HIS A 13 5.78 0.03 -6.20
C HIS A 13 5.63 0.90 -7.43
N GLU A 14 4.96 0.41 -8.48
CA GLU A 14 4.67 1.18 -9.70
C GLU A 14 3.76 2.38 -9.42
N ALA A 15 2.83 2.25 -8.48
CA ALA A 15 2.00 3.34 -7.98
C ALA A 15 2.76 4.34 -7.08
N GLY A 16 4.04 4.10 -6.78
CA GLY A 16 4.90 5.05 -6.06
C GLY A 16 4.75 5.04 -4.53
N PHE A 17 4.14 4.00 -3.95
CA PHE A 17 4.06 3.89 -2.49
C PHE A 17 5.45 3.66 -1.87
N PRO A 18 5.72 4.20 -0.66
CA PRO A 18 6.98 3.98 0.02
C PRO A 18 7.23 2.49 0.32
N SER A 19 8.43 1.99 0.00
CA SER A 19 8.79 0.58 0.23
C SER A 19 8.59 0.14 1.68
N ASP A 20 8.84 1.02 2.64
CA ASP A 20 8.63 0.74 4.08
C ASP A 20 7.17 0.41 4.40
N TRP A 21 6.21 1.01 3.68
CA TRP A 21 4.77 0.77 3.86
C TRP A 21 4.39 -0.59 3.28
N ILE A 22 4.91 -0.91 2.09
CA ILE A 22 4.70 -2.19 1.39
C ILE A 22 5.25 -3.34 2.22
N GLU A 23 6.50 -3.25 2.67
CA GLU A 23 7.15 -4.29 3.47
C GLU A 23 6.46 -4.49 4.82
N LYS A 24 6.00 -3.41 5.45
CA LYS A 24 5.24 -3.48 6.70
C LYS A 24 3.89 -4.18 6.52
N ALA A 25 3.20 -3.90 5.42
CA ALA A 25 1.92 -4.54 5.10
C ALA A 25 2.06 -6.02 4.75
N LEU A 26 3.20 -6.42 4.17
CA LEU A 26 3.53 -7.82 3.90
C LEU A 26 3.99 -8.59 5.16
N ALA A 27 3.99 -7.93 6.33
CA ALA A 27 4.45 -8.48 7.61
C ALA A 27 5.85 -9.12 7.52
N HIS A 28 6.69 -8.61 6.61
CA HIS A 28 8.05 -9.08 6.50
C HIS A 28 8.87 -8.57 7.70
N GLU A 29 9.52 -9.48 8.43
CA GLU A 29 10.50 -9.09 9.43
C GLU A 29 11.70 -8.44 8.72
N GLN A 30 11.77 -7.11 8.75
CA GLN A 30 12.99 -6.42 8.37
C GLN A 30 14.04 -6.69 9.46
N LYS A 31 15.16 -7.30 9.10
CA LYS A 31 16.33 -7.49 9.99
C LYS A 31 17.39 -6.43 9.68
N GLY A 32 18.04 -5.88 10.72
CA GLY A 32 19.11 -4.89 10.61
C GLY A 32 18.66 -3.42 10.66
N VAL A 33 19.56 -2.50 10.31
CA VAL A 33 19.40 -1.04 10.47
C VAL A 33 18.15 -0.48 9.74
N ARG A 34 17.66 -1.14 8.68
CA ARG A 34 16.42 -0.75 7.99
C ARG A 34 15.17 -0.83 8.86
N ALA A 35 15.09 -1.79 9.79
CA ALA A 35 13.98 -1.90 10.74
C ALA A 35 13.88 -0.67 11.66
N VAL A 36 15.03 -0.08 12.00
CA VAL A 36 15.14 1.14 12.82
C VAL A 36 14.64 2.38 12.05
N TYR A 37 14.73 2.37 10.72
CA TYR A 37 14.27 3.45 9.84
C TYR A 37 12.90 3.20 9.20
N ASN A 38 12.22 2.09 9.48
CA ASN A 38 10.87 1.85 8.98
C ASN A 38 9.91 2.86 9.64
N LYS A 39 9.72 3.98 8.96
CA LYS A 39 8.90 5.12 9.41
C LYS A 39 7.43 4.95 9.04
N ALA A 40 7.01 3.83 8.47
CA ALA A 40 5.62 3.59 8.11
C ALA A 40 4.78 3.57 9.40
N SER A 41 3.94 4.58 9.61
CA SER A 41 2.96 4.57 10.68
C SER A 41 1.85 3.54 10.37
N ILE A 42 1.09 3.12 11.38
CA ILE A 42 -0.08 2.25 11.14
C ILE A 42 -1.09 2.90 10.17
N PRO A 43 -1.41 4.20 10.26
CA PRO A 43 -2.30 4.87 9.30
C PRO A 43 -1.78 4.85 7.85
N ALA A 44 -0.47 5.01 7.66
CA ALA A 44 0.17 4.94 6.35
C ALA A 44 -0.03 3.55 5.68
N ALA A 45 0.20 2.47 6.43
CA ALA A 45 -0.03 1.12 5.94
C ALA A 45 -1.51 0.86 5.64
N ALA A 46 -2.42 1.39 6.48
CA ALA A 46 -3.85 1.26 6.30
C ALA A 46 -4.34 1.98 5.02
N TYR A 47 -3.90 3.21 4.76
CA TYR A 47 -4.25 3.94 3.54
C TYR A 47 -3.85 3.17 2.28
N MET A 48 -2.61 2.69 2.23
CA MET A 48 -2.10 1.92 1.09
C MET A 48 -2.92 0.63 0.88
N LEU A 49 -3.18 -0.12 1.95
CA LEU A 49 -4.01 -1.33 1.88
C LEU A 49 -5.45 -1.02 1.45
N GLN A 50 -6.00 0.13 1.82
CA GLN A 50 -7.31 0.55 1.38
C GLN A 50 -7.34 0.87 -0.13
N GLN A 51 -6.31 1.52 -0.67
CA GLN A 51 -6.22 1.76 -2.12
C GLN A 51 -6.12 0.45 -2.90
N TRP A 52 -5.35 -0.51 -2.38
CA TRP A 52 -5.29 -1.86 -2.94
C TRP A 52 -6.64 -2.58 -2.90
N ALA A 53 -7.32 -2.54 -1.76
CA ALA A 53 -8.63 -3.17 -1.59
C ALA A 53 -9.66 -2.61 -2.58
N ASN A 54 -9.73 -1.27 -2.71
CA ASN A 54 -10.65 -0.61 -3.65
C ASN A 54 -10.42 -1.07 -5.10
N MET A 55 -9.17 -1.25 -5.51
CA MET A 55 -8.82 -1.74 -6.85
C MET A 55 -9.29 -3.18 -7.06
N VAL A 56 -9.04 -4.06 -6.09
CA VAL A 56 -9.49 -5.46 -6.16
C VAL A 56 -11.03 -5.55 -6.18
N ASP A 57 -11.71 -4.75 -5.36
CA ASP A 57 -13.17 -4.72 -5.31
C ASP A 57 -13.77 -4.24 -6.64
N ALA A 58 -13.18 -3.23 -7.27
CA ALA A 58 -13.60 -2.76 -8.58
C ALA A 58 -13.44 -3.86 -9.66
N TRP A 59 -12.32 -4.60 -9.67
CA TRP A 59 -12.15 -5.72 -10.59
C TRP A 59 -13.19 -6.82 -10.37
N ILE A 60 -13.53 -7.12 -9.12
CA ILE A 60 -14.60 -8.08 -8.78
C ILE A 60 -15.96 -7.60 -9.32
N ASN A 61 -16.20 -6.30 -9.30
CA ASN A 61 -17.43 -5.69 -9.82
C ASN A 61 -17.46 -5.55 -11.35
N GLY A 62 -16.41 -5.99 -12.05
CA GLY A 62 -16.30 -5.87 -13.51
C GLY A 62 -15.90 -4.48 -13.99
N GLU A 63 -15.39 -3.64 -13.09
CA GLU A 63 -14.89 -2.31 -13.40
C GLU A 63 -13.38 -2.34 -13.67
N HIS A 64 -12.91 -1.45 -14.55
CA HIS A 64 -11.48 -1.23 -14.75
C HIS A 64 -11.02 -0.08 -13.85
N TYR A 65 -10.47 -0.42 -12.70
CA TYR A 65 -9.89 0.54 -11.75
C TYR A 65 -8.40 0.27 -11.60
N ASP A 66 -7.59 1.29 -11.87
CA ASP A 66 -6.15 1.23 -11.64
C ASP A 66 -5.83 1.70 -10.21
N LEU A 67 -4.75 1.18 -9.66
CA LEU A 67 -4.21 1.66 -8.38
C LEU A 67 -3.95 3.18 -8.47
N VAL A 68 -4.54 3.92 -7.54
CA VAL A 68 -4.31 5.36 -7.45
C VAL A 68 -2.85 5.62 -7.09
N PRO A 69 -2.10 6.40 -7.89
CA PRO A 69 -0.73 6.76 -7.55
C PRO A 69 -0.65 7.44 -6.19
N PHE A 70 0.40 7.13 -5.44
CA PHE A 70 0.61 7.74 -4.14
C PHE A 70 0.71 9.27 -4.27
N SER A 71 -0.11 9.96 -3.47
CA SER A 71 -0.14 11.41 -3.37
C SER A 71 -0.12 11.81 -1.89
N PRO A 72 0.88 12.59 -1.44
CA PRO A 72 0.94 13.07 -0.06
C PRO A 72 -0.31 13.86 0.36
N SER A 73 -0.84 14.71 -0.53
CA SER A 73 -2.04 15.50 -0.24
C SER A 73 -3.31 14.65 -0.18
N ALA A 74 -3.40 13.59 -0.99
CA ALA A 74 -4.51 12.64 -0.90
C ALA A 74 -4.45 11.83 0.41
N PHE A 75 -3.24 11.45 0.84
CA PHE A 75 -3.03 10.79 2.13
C PHE A 75 -3.39 11.72 3.30
N GLU A 76 -2.96 12.98 3.28
CA GLU A 76 -3.33 13.98 4.30
C GLU A 76 -4.84 14.20 4.35
N LYS A 77 -5.50 14.30 3.19
CA LYS A 77 -6.97 14.40 3.13
C LYS A 77 -7.63 13.17 3.74
N TRP A 78 -7.20 11.97 3.36
CA TRP A 78 -7.71 10.71 3.90
C TRP A 78 -7.55 10.64 5.44
N MET A 79 -6.43 11.11 5.98
CA MET A 79 -6.18 11.18 7.43
C MET A 79 -7.15 12.12 8.16
N ASN A 80 -7.59 13.20 7.51
CA ASN A 80 -8.50 14.19 8.09
C ASN A 80 -9.98 13.78 7.98
N GLU A 81 -10.28 12.79 7.15
CA GLU A 81 -11.63 12.28 6.88
C GLU A 81 -11.96 10.98 7.64
N GLN A 82 -11.05 10.48 8.49
CA GLN A 82 -11.26 9.32 9.39
C GLN A 82 -11.97 9.69 10.69
#